data_AF-A0A061RNZ4-F1
#
_entry.id   AF-A0A061RNZ4-F1
#
_cell.length_a   1.000
_cell.length_b   1.000
_cell.length_c   1.000
_cell.angle_alpha   90.00
_cell.angle_beta   90.00
_cell.angle_gamma   90.00
#
_symmetry.space_group_name_H-M   'P 1'
#
loop_
_entity.id
_entity.type
_entity.pdbx_description
1 polymer ?
#
loop_
_entity_poly.entity_id
_entity_poly.type
_entity_poly.pdbx_seq_one_letter_code
_entity_poly.pdbx_strand_id
1 'polypeptide(L)'
;MALTTSCPIRIAVLGGGIAGCSFVHKLRQLETRRIGDTAPGQVDTSGNEQNHRFQISIFEMGRGPGGRAGTRLSRDLPGMRCDHGVPYFEPQSGRMMSLTQALVDAGHAAPFEGSFGELRQGPSGCCEFLPEDPSGGARRFRGSPGMNGICEGLLSGGSPALRLETRFGTMVTAMERTDDGGWRLLAKDGSSLGE
;
A
#
# COMPACT_ATOMS: atom_id res chain seq x y z
N MET A 1 31.07 21.31 -18.56
CA MET A 1 30.60 20.02 -19.11
C MET A 1 29.34 19.66 -18.33
N ALA A 2 28.18 19.80 -18.96
CA ALA A 2 26.89 19.76 -18.29
C ALA A 2 26.60 18.36 -17.72
N LEU A 3 26.20 18.31 -16.44
CA LEU A 3 25.67 17.10 -15.82
C LEU A 3 24.38 16.72 -16.57
N THR A 4 24.41 15.59 -17.27
CA THR A 4 23.20 15.01 -17.87
C THR A 4 22.27 14.59 -16.75
N THR A 5 21.20 15.37 -16.51
CA THR A 5 20.08 14.93 -15.68
C THR A 5 19.40 13.79 -16.43
N SER A 6 19.73 12.55 -16.08
CA SER A 6 19.07 11.36 -16.62
C SER A 6 17.57 11.44 -16.31
N CYS A 7 16.72 11.31 -17.33
CA CYS A 7 15.27 11.22 -17.17
C CYS A 7 14.91 10.10 -16.16
N PRO A 8 13.96 10.32 -15.23
CA PRO A 8 13.53 9.29 -14.30
C PRO A 8 13.03 8.04 -15.04
N ILE A 9 13.30 6.87 -14.46
CA ILE A 9 12.69 5.62 -14.91
C ILE A 9 11.21 5.67 -14.54
N ARG A 10 10.34 5.62 -15.56
CA ARG A 10 8.89 5.53 -15.39
C ARG A 10 8.49 4.10 -15.05
N ILE A 11 7.72 3.92 -13.98
CA ILE A 11 7.26 2.62 -13.50
C ILE A 11 5.75 2.67 -13.30
N ALA A 12 5.03 1.83 -14.05
CA ALA A 12 3.62 1.59 -13.79
C ALA A 12 3.42 0.36 -12.88
N VAL A 13 2.62 0.53 -11.83
CA VAL A 13 2.21 -0.55 -10.92
C VAL A 13 0.73 -0.83 -11.15
N LEU A 14 0.40 -2.05 -11.58
CA LEU A 14 -0.97 -2.47 -11.83
C LEU A 14 -1.53 -3.18 -10.59
N GLY A 15 -2.44 -2.51 -9.90
CA GLY A 15 -3.10 -2.97 -8.67
C GLY A 15 -2.69 -2.15 -7.44
N GLY A 16 -3.68 -1.57 -6.78
CA GLY A 16 -3.59 -0.79 -5.55
C GLY A 16 -3.71 -1.62 -4.27
N GLY A 17 -3.52 -2.94 -4.35
CA GLY A 17 -3.53 -3.83 -3.18
C GLY A 17 -2.24 -3.77 -2.35
N ILE A 18 -2.18 -4.57 -1.28
CA ILE A 18 -1.03 -4.65 -0.36
C ILE A 18 0.29 -4.87 -1.12
N ALA A 19 0.34 -5.80 -2.09
CA ALA A 19 1.56 -6.08 -2.85
C ALA A 19 2.06 -4.87 -3.64
N GLY A 20 1.17 -4.20 -4.40
CA GLY A 20 1.51 -3.00 -5.16
C GLY A 20 1.95 -1.85 -4.25
N CYS A 21 1.21 -1.62 -3.17
CA CYS A 21 1.55 -0.57 -2.20
C CYS A 21 2.87 -0.84 -1.47
N SER A 22 3.17 -2.09 -1.11
CA SER A 22 4.47 -2.48 -0.52
C SER A 22 5.63 -2.30 -1.50
N PHE A 23 5.43 -2.60 -2.79
CA PHE A 23 6.44 -2.36 -3.82
C PHE A 23 6.75 -0.86 -3.96
N VAL A 24 5.71 -0.02 -4.06
CA VAL A 24 5.86 1.43 -4.10
C VAL A 24 6.56 1.95 -2.85
N HIS A 25 6.13 1.51 -1.66
CA HIS A 25 6.76 1.87 -0.39
C HIS A 25 8.26 1.56 -0.39
N LYS A 26 8.65 0.39 -0.92
CA LYS A 26 10.05 -0.01 -0.99
C LYS A 26 10.85 0.88 -1.94
N LEU A 27 10.31 1.23 -3.11
CA LEU A 27 10.96 2.16 -4.03
C LEU A 27 11.14 3.54 -3.39
N ARG A 28 10.12 4.04 -2.67
CA ARG A 28 10.22 5.30 -1.91
C ARG A 28 11.33 5.26 -0.86
N GLN A 29 11.50 4.15 -0.15
CA GLN A 29 12.61 3.99 0.81
C GLN A 29 13.99 3.96 0.13
N LEU A 30 14.11 3.32 -1.04
CA LEU A 30 15.37 3.26 -1.77
C LEU A 30 15.79 4.63 -2.30
N GLU A 31 14.82 5.47 -2.67
CA GLU A 31 15.08 6.86 -3.05
C GLU A 31 15.62 7.69 -1.87
N THR A 32 15.03 7.55 -0.68
CA THR A 32 15.46 8.28 0.53
C THR A 32 16.92 8.00 0.89
N ARG A 33 17.35 6.74 0.82
CA ARG A 33 18.70 6.32 1.23
C ARG A 33 19.79 7.03 0.42
N ARG A 34 19.54 7.30 -0.87
CA ARG A 34 20.48 8.04 -1.72
C ARG A 34 20.60 9.50 -1.32
N ILE A 35 19.48 10.14 -0.94
CA ILE A 35 19.49 11.53 -0.48
C ILE A 35 20.21 11.65 0.87
N GLY A 36 20.04 10.66 1.76
CA GLY A 36 20.76 10.60 3.04
C GLY A 36 22.27 10.36 2.92
N ASP A 37 22.74 9.79 1.81
CA ASP A 37 24.17 9.60 1.51
C ASP A 37 24.83 10.86 0.93
N THR A 38 24.07 11.92 0.63
CA THR A 38 24.60 13.24 0.30
C THR A 38 25.03 13.93 1.60
N ALA A 39 26.32 14.27 1.72
CA ALA A 39 26.90 14.84 2.94
C ALA A 39 26.08 16.03 3.50
N PRO A 40 25.98 16.17 4.84
CA PRO A 40 25.28 17.30 5.44
C PRO A 40 25.98 18.61 5.06
N GLY A 41 25.25 19.51 4.40
CA GLY A 41 25.73 20.85 4.06
C GLY A 41 25.58 21.25 2.59
N GLN A 42 25.24 20.33 1.68
CA GLN A 42 24.96 20.69 0.29
C GLN A 42 23.44 20.86 0.09
N VAL A 43 22.91 21.97 0.59
CA VAL A 43 21.57 22.41 0.21
C VAL A 43 21.68 22.89 -1.24
N ASP A 44 21.15 22.09 -2.16
CA ASP A 44 20.92 22.52 -3.53
C ASP A 44 19.92 23.69 -3.49
N THR A 45 20.46 24.90 -3.61
CA THR A 45 19.72 26.17 -3.63
C THR A 45 19.20 26.51 -5.02
N SER A 46 19.35 25.61 -6.01
CA SER A 46 19.02 25.92 -7.41
C SER A 46 17.53 25.86 -7.76
N GLY A 47 16.63 25.51 -6.83
CA GLY A 47 15.20 25.43 -7.11
C GLY A 47 14.85 24.45 -8.24
N ASN A 48 15.79 23.57 -8.61
CA ASN A 48 15.64 22.64 -9.70
C ASN A 48 14.85 21.43 -9.19
N GLU A 49 13.82 21.03 -9.93
CA GLU A 49 13.00 19.85 -9.63
C GLU A 49 13.94 18.68 -9.30
N GLN A 50 13.82 18.14 -8.09
CA GLN A 50 14.74 17.12 -7.59
C GLN A 50 14.84 15.98 -8.60
N ASN A 51 16.07 15.62 -8.97
CA ASN A 51 16.34 14.60 -9.99
C ASN A 51 16.03 13.20 -9.42
N HIS A 52 14.75 12.81 -9.44
CA HIS A 52 14.28 11.53 -8.94
C HIS A 52 14.73 10.39 -9.84
N ARG A 53 15.11 9.25 -9.27
CA ARG A 53 15.43 8.05 -10.06
C ARG A 53 14.18 7.45 -10.69
N PHE A 54 13.06 7.49 -9.98
CA PHE A 54 11.82 6.86 -10.41
C PHE A 54 10.69 7.89 -10.50
N GLN A 55 9.79 7.67 -11.45
CA GLN A 55 8.46 8.27 -11.47
C GLN A 55 7.46 7.12 -11.47
N ILE A 56 6.59 7.05 -10.47
CA ILE A 56 5.71 5.90 -10.26
C ILE A 56 4.26 6.30 -10.49
N SER A 57 3.54 5.51 -11.29
CA SER A 57 2.09 5.60 -11.41
C SER A 57 1.45 4.30 -10.97
N ILE A 58 0.54 4.34 -10.00
CA ILE A 58 -0.24 3.18 -9.56
C ILE A 58 -1.65 3.22 -10.15
N PHE A 59 -2.04 2.15 -10.84
CA PHE A 59 -3.36 1.99 -11.45
C PHE A 59 -4.19 1.00 -10.64
N GLU A 60 -5.42 1.37 -10.30
CA GLU A 60 -6.36 0.50 -9.58
C GLU A 60 -7.77 0.77 -10.08
N MET A 61 -8.51 -0.29 -10.41
CA MET A 61 -9.90 -0.17 -10.86
C MET A 61 -10.80 0.31 -9.72
N GLY A 62 -10.46 -0.04 -8.49
CA GLY A 62 -11.12 0.43 -7.29
C GLY A 62 -10.95 1.94 -7.07
N ARG A 63 -11.87 2.54 -6.31
CA ARG A 63 -11.90 3.98 -6.02
C ARG A 63 -10.80 4.47 -5.07
N GLY A 64 -9.91 3.59 -4.64
CA GLY A 64 -8.87 3.82 -3.66
C GLY A 64 -7.99 2.58 -3.51
N PRO A 65 -6.92 2.67 -2.71
CA PRO A 65 -6.04 1.54 -2.49
C PRO A 65 -6.71 0.51 -1.55
N GLY A 66 -6.20 -0.71 -1.55
CA GLY A 66 -6.66 -1.79 -0.67
C GLY A 66 -6.76 -3.14 -1.37
N GLY A 67 -7.34 -3.19 -2.58
CA GLY A 67 -7.68 -4.46 -3.21
C GLY A 67 -8.52 -5.35 -2.28
N ARG A 68 -8.02 -6.55 -1.92
CA ARG A 68 -8.64 -7.44 -0.92
C ARG A 68 -8.60 -6.90 0.52
N ALA A 69 -7.74 -5.94 0.81
CA ALA A 69 -7.71 -5.18 2.05
C ALA A 69 -8.61 -3.92 1.99
N GLY A 70 -9.48 -3.78 0.98
CA GLY A 70 -10.33 -2.60 0.84
C GLY A 70 -11.52 -2.59 1.81
N THR A 71 -11.68 -1.48 2.53
CA THR A 71 -12.88 -1.19 3.32
C THR A 71 -14.00 -0.65 2.42
N ARG A 72 -15.19 -1.22 2.53
CA ARG A 72 -16.39 -0.77 1.82
C ARG A 72 -17.16 0.21 2.68
N LEU A 73 -17.66 1.28 2.06
CA LEU A 73 -18.57 2.24 2.69
C LEU A 73 -19.99 1.92 2.22
N SER A 74 -20.95 1.87 3.14
CA SER A 74 -22.35 1.73 2.78
C SER A 74 -22.87 2.98 2.08
N ARG A 75 -23.76 2.77 1.10
CA ARG A 75 -24.50 3.87 0.44
C ARG A 75 -25.77 4.24 1.20
N ASP A 76 -26.37 3.26 1.87
CA ASP A 76 -27.68 3.40 2.50
C ASP A 76 -27.58 3.77 3.99
N LEU A 77 -26.43 3.47 4.62
CA LEU A 77 -26.18 3.72 6.03
C LEU A 77 -24.91 4.57 6.19
N PRO A 78 -25.02 5.90 6.24
CA PRO A 78 -23.88 6.80 6.45
C PRO A 78 -23.05 6.38 7.67
N GLY A 79 -21.73 6.33 7.50
CA GLY A 79 -20.80 5.90 8.56
C GLY A 79 -20.62 4.39 8.69
N MET A 80 -21.48 3.55 8.09
CA MET A 80 -21.27 2.10 8.09
C MET A 80 -20.12 1.74 7.15
N ARG A 81 -19.09 1.08 7.72
CA ARG A 81 -17.90 0.58 7.02
C ARG A 81 -17.79 -0.93 7.19
N CYS A 82 -17.30 -1.63 6.18
CA CYS A 82 -17.13 -3.08 6.22
C CYS A 82 -15.80 -3.51 5.60
N ASP A 83 -14.96 -4.18 6.39
CA ASP A 83 -13.73 -4.83 5.96
C ASP A 83 -14.05 -6.23 5.40
N HIS A 84 -14.70 -6.29 4.23
CA HIS A 84 -15.30 -7.51 3.68
C HIS A 84 -14.32 -8.56 3.13
N GLY A 85 -13.06 -8.18 2.86
CA GLY A 85 -12.09 -9.08 2.23
C GLY A 85 -11.20 -9.76 3.26
N VAL A 86 -10.31 -9.00 3.89
CA VAL A 86 -9.41 -9.47 4.95
C VAL A 86 -9.73 -8.70 6.25
N PRO A 87 -10.21 -9.35 7.31
CA PRO A 87 -10.60 -8.66 8.55
C PRO A 87 -9.44 -8.41 9.53
N TYR A 88 -8.35 -9.18 9.43
CA TYR A 88 -7.13 -9.05 10.23
C TYR A 88 -5.94 -9.73 9.52
N PHE A 89 -4.74 -9.50 10.03
CA PHE A 89 -3.52 -10.20 9.61
C PHE A 89 -2.61 -10.48 10.80
N GLU A 90 -1.72 -11.46 10.66
CA GLU A 90 -0.75 -11.85 11.68
C GLU A 90 0.66 -11.78 11.09
N PRO A 91 1.54 -10.87 11.58
CA PRO A 91 2.91 -10.77 11.10
C PRO A 91 3.74 -12.04 11.39
N GLN A 92 4.12 -12.77 10.33
CA GLN A 92 4.88 -14.04 10.46
C GLN A 92 6.41 -13.86 10.45
N SER A 93 6.93 -12.63 10.45
CA SER A 93 8.37 -12.38 10.44
C SER A 93 8.71 -11.08 11.17
N GLY A 94 9.93 -10.97 11.69
CA GLY A 94 10.42 -9.76 12.35
C GLY A 94 10.33 -8.52 11.45
N ARG A 95 10.63 -8.66 10.15
CA ARG A 95 10.50 -7.56 9.17
C ARG A 95 9.05 -7.09 9.01
N MET A 96 8.11 -8.03 8.94
CA MET A 96 6.69 -7.70 8.84
C MET A 96 6.17 -7.08 10.13
N MET A 97 6.64 -7.57 11.29
CA MET A 97 6.30 -6.97 12.58
C MET A 97 6.82 -5.54 12.70
N SER A 98 8.08 -5.26 12.33
CA SER A 98 8.60 -3.89 12.35
C SER A 98 7.84 -2.94 11.43
N LEU A 99 7.46 -3.39 10.22
CA LEU A 99 6.61 -2.60 9.33
C LEU A 99 5.21 -2.39 9.91
N THR A 100 4.65 -3.41 10.55
CA THR A 100 3.34 -3.33 11.22
C THR A 100 3.37 -2.30 12.34
N GLN A 101 4.42 -2.32 13.17
CA GLN A 101 4.57 -1.33 14.24
C GLN A 101 4.69 0.09 13.69
N ALA A 102 5.48 0.30 12.62
CA ALA A 102 5.57 1.61 11.99
C ALA A 102 4.21 2.10 11.45
N LEU A 103 3.38 1.20 10.93
CA LEU A 103 2.01 1.53 10.52
C LEU A 103 1.09 1.82 11.71
N VAL A 104 1.26 1.12 12.83
CA VAL A 104 0.54 1.40 14.09
C VAL A 104 0.89 2.77 14.62
N ASP A 105 2.18 3.08 14.72
CA ASP A 105 2.69 4.36 15.20
C ASP A 105 2.22 5.53 14.31
N ALA A 106 2.05 5.28 13.01
CA ALA A 106 1.50 6.23 12.04
C ALA A 106 -0.04 6.25 11.98
N GLY A 107 -0.74 5.48 12.80
CA GLY A 107 -2.21 5.45 12.87
C GLY A 107 -2.91 4.70 11.73
N HIS A 108 -2.17 3.97 10.89
CA HIS A 108 -2.66 3.21 9.74
C HIS A 108 -3.01 1.75 10.04
N ALA A 109 -2.56 1.26 11.19
CA ALA A 109 -2.90 -0.05 11.72
C ALA A 109 -3.16 0.01 13.23
N ALA A 110 -3.73 -1.04 13.79
CA ALA A 110 -3.93 -1.19 15.22
C ALA A 110 -3.89 -2.68 15.60
N PRO A 111 -3.53 -3.02 16.85
CA PRO A 111 -3.83 -4.33 17.42
C PRO A 111 -5.30 -4.70 17.21
N PHE A 112 -5.58 -5.96 16.92
CA PHE A 112 -6.95 -6.44 16.83
C PHE A 112 -7.46 -6.82 18.23
N GLU A 113 -8.54 -6.18 18.68
CA GLU A 113 -9.09 -6.33 20.04
C GLU A 113 -10.25 -7.34 20.16
N GLY A 114 -10.68 -7.94 19.05
CA GLY A 114 -11.78 -8.92 19.08
C GLY A 114 -11.34 -10.29 19.59
N SER A 115 -12.31 -11.07 20.10
CA SER A 115 -12.09 -12.45 20.54
C SER A 115 -11.85 -13.38 19.35
N PHE A 116 -10.83 -14.24 19.50
CA PHE A 116 -10.60 -15.38 18.63
C PHE A 116 -10.80 -16.66 19.42
N GLY A 117 -11.20 -17.72 18.73
CA GLY A 117 -11.51 -18.98 19.37
C GLY A 117 -12.07 -19.97 18.37
N GLU A 118 -12.30 -21.17 18.85
CA GLU A 118 -12.88 -22.26 18.07
C GLU A 118 -14.32 -22.49 18.50
N LEU A 119 -15.21 -22.70 17.52
CA LEU A 119 -16.53 -23.26 17.78
C LEU A 119 -16.42 -24.78 17.75
N ARG A 120 -16.70 -25.43 18.87
CA ARG A 120 -16.67 -26.90 19.00
C ARG A 120 -18.00 -27.41 19.53
N GLN A 121 -18.35 -28.66 19.20
CA GLN A 121 -19.50 -29.31 19.82
C GLN A 121 -19.15 -29.69 21.26
N GLY A 122 -19.95 -29.20 22.20
CA GLY A 122 -19.82 -29.48 23.62
C GLY A 122 -20.41 -30.85 24.00
N PRO A 123 -20.17 -31.33 25.23
CA PRO A 123 -20.66 -32.62 25.71
C PRO A 123 -22.19 -32.76 25.72
N SER A 124 -22.89 -31.62 25.76
CA SER A 124 -24.35 -31.54 25.69
C SER A 124 -24.91 -31.67 24.26
N GLY A 125 -24.05 -31.72 23.24
CA GLY A 125 -24.42 -31.68 21.83
C GLY A 125 -24.58 -30.26 21.26
N CYS A 126 -24.60 -29.22 22.10
CA CYS A 126 -24.64 -27.81 21.70
C CYS A 126 -23.25 -27.30 21.29
N CYS A 127 -23.17 -26.32 20.38
CA CYS A 127 -21.90 -25.66 20.06
C CYS A 127 -21.47 -24.70 21.18
N GLU A 128 -20.20 -24.75 21.54
CA GLU A 128 -19.54 -23.91 22.53
C GLU A 128 -18.37 -23.16 21.87
N PHE A 129 -18.19 -21.89 22.23
CA PHE A 129 -17.05 -21.08 21.79
C PHE A 129 -15.92 -21.17 22.82
N LEU A 130 -14.77 -21.68 22.38
CA LEU A 130 -13.56 -21.78 23.18
C LEU A 130 -12.61 -20.65 22.80
N PRO A 131 -12.49 -19.58 23.60
CA PRO A 131 -11.61 -18.46 23.28
C PRO A 131 -10.14 -18.89 23.34
N GLU A 132 -9.34 -18.34 22.43
CA GLU A 132 -7.88 -18.38 22.50
C GLU A 132 -7.38 -17.60 23.73
N ASP A 133 -6.29 -18.05 24.34
CA ASP A 133 -5.65 -17.36 25.46
C ASP A 133 -5.03 -16.01 25.01
N PRO A 134 -5.44 -14.87 25.60
CA PRO A 134 -4.89 -13.56 25.26
C PRO A 134 -3.52 -13.26 25.92
N SER A 135 -3.01 -14.12 26.81
CA SER A 135 -1.82 -13.84 27.64
C SER A 135 -0.52 -13.58 26.86
N GLY A 136 -0.45 -13.98 25.59
CA GLY A 136 0.72 -13.78 24.70
C GLY A 136 0.80 -12.41 24.01
N GLY A 137 -0.10 -11.47 24.32
CA GLY A 137 -0.19 -10.18 23.63
C GLY A 137 -0.86 -10.28 22.25
N ALA A 138 -0.98 -9.12 21.57
CA ALA A 138 -1.65 -9.05 20.28
C ALA A 138 -0.83 -9.75 19.18
N ARG A 139 -1.31 -10.91 18.72
CA ARG A 139 -0.77 -11.59 17.54
C ARG A 139 -1.32 -10.99 16.25
N ARG A 140 -2.55 -10.48 16.30
CA ARG A 140 -3.30 -10.05 15.13
C ARG A 140 -3.46 -8.54 15.11
N PHE A 141 -3.45 -8.00 13.91
CA PHE A 141 -3.57 -6.57 13.63
C PHE A 141 -4.63 -6.33 12.57
N ARG A 142 -5.14 -5.10 12.51
CA ARG A 142 -6.05 -4.62 11.47
C ARG A 142 -5.60 -3.26 10.96
N GLY A 143 -6.10 -2.85 9.80
CA GLY A 143 -5.98 -1.47 9.35
C GLY A 143 -6.85 -0.51 10.17
N SER A 144 -6.43 0.75 10.25
CA SER A 144 -7.12 1.85 10.91
C SER A 144 -7.17 3.08 9.97
N PRO A 145 -8.31 3.79 9.81
CA PRO A 145 -9.63 3.53 10.41
C PRO A 145 -10.41 2.37 9.76
N GLY A 146 -9.83 1.70 8.78
CA GLY A 146 -10.33 0.48 8.14
C GLY A 146 -9.17 -0.28 7.52
N MET A 147 -9.42 -1.50 7.04
CA MET A 147 -8.37 -2.33 6.46
C MET A 147 -7.59 -1.65 5.31
N ASN A 148 -8.23 -0.74 4.56
CA ASN A 148 -7.56 0.01 3.48
C ASN A 148 -6.46 0.96 4.01
N GLY A 149 -6.54 1.33 5.29
CA GLY A 149 -5.56 2.20 5.97
C GLY A 149 -4.13 1.67 5.90
N ILE A 150 -3.94 0.34 5.84
CA ILE A 150 -2.61 -0.27 5.65
C ILE A 150 -2.00 0.17 4.33
N CYS A 151 -2.77 0.09 3.25
CA CYS A 151 -2.29 0.49 1.93
C CYS A 151 -2.07 2.01 1.86
N GLU A 152 -2.92 2.81 2.50
CA GLU A 152 -2.74 4.27 2.60
C GLU A 152 -1.45 4.61 3.35
N GLY A 153 -1.14 3.92 4.45
CA GLY A 153 0.10 4.07 5.20
C GLY A 153 1.34 3.66 4.39
N LEU A 154 1.25 2.56 3.65
CA LEU A 154 2.33 2.14 2.75
C LEU A 154 2.58 3.17 1.63
N LEU A 155 1.51 3.67 1.02
CA LEU A 155 1.60 4.64 -0.07
C LEU A 155 2.01 6.03 0.40
N SER A 156 1.77 6.41 1.66
CA SER A 156 2.16 7.71 2.23
C SER A 156 3.56 7.69 2.87
N GLY A 157 4.01 6.56 3.41
CA GLY A 157 5.34 6.40 4.01
C GLY A 157 6.51 6.40 3.01
N GLY A 158 7.73 6.67 3.50
CA GLY A 158 8.96 6.80 2.69
C GLY A 158 9.30 8.25 2.35
N SER A 159 10.13 8.49 1.32
CA SER A 159 10.46 9.87 0.90
C SER A 159 9.24 10.56 0.26
N PRO A 160 8.77 11.71 0.78
CA PRO A 160 7.76 12.56 0.13
C PRO A 160 8.24 13.13 -1.20
N ALA A 161 9.55 13.10 -1.45
CA ALA A 161 10.13 13.64 -2.66
C ALA A 161 9.80 12.77 -3.89
N LEU A 162 9.64 11.44 -3.73
CA LEU A 162 9.31 10.60 -4.88
C LEU A 162 7.91 10.91 -5.40
N ARG A 163 7.84 11.38 -6.66
CA ARG A 163 6.57 11.62 -7.34
C ARG A 163 5.81 10.30 -7.56
N LEU A 164 4.75 10.13 -6.78
CA LEU A 164 3.76 9.05 -6.91
C LEU A 164 2.47 9.61 -7.49
N GLU A 165 2.09 9.14 -8.65
CA GLU A 165 0.78 9.38 -9.24
C GLU A 165 -0.16 8.22 -8.91
N THR A 166 -1.35 8.53 -8.38
CA THR A 166 -2.38 7.52 -8.12
C THR A 166 -3.51 7.67 -9.14
N ARG A 167 -3.84 6.59 -9.83
CA ARG A 167 -4.90 6.52 -10.84
C ARG A 167 -5.93 5.49 -10.43
N PHE A 168 -6.68 5.85 -9.40
CA PHE A 168 -7.81 5.08 -8.88
C PHE A 168 -9.04 5.24 -9.79
N GLY A 169 -9.88 4.21 -9.85
CA GLY A 169 -11.00 4.14 -10.79
C GLY A 169 -10.59 3.81 -12.23
N THR A 170 -9.32 3.45 -12.45
CA THR A 170 -8.75 3.24 -13.78
C THR A 170 -8.42 1.77 -13.99
N MET A 171 -9.10 1.14 -14.94
CA MET A 171 -8.84 -0.24 -15.35
C MET A 171 -7.88 -0.25 -16.54
N VAL A 172 -6.69 -0.82 -16.34
CA VAL A 172 -5.81 -1.20 -17.45
C VAL A 172 -6.30 -2.53 -18.00
N THR A 173 -6.62 -2.59 -19.28
CA THR A 173 -7.15 -3.79 -19.94
C THR A 173 -6.18 -4.42 -20.93
N ALA A 174 -5.21 -3.66 -21.44
CA ALA A 174 -4.16 -4.16 -22.31
C ALA A 174 -2.84 -3.42 -22.10
N MET A 175 -1.75 -4.05 -22.55
CA MET A 175 -0.40 -3.50 -22.55
C MET A 175 0.25 -3.80 -23.90
N GLU A 176 0.91 -2.81 -24.47
CA GLU A 176 1.62 -2.92 -25.76
C GLU A 176 3.07 -2.50 -25.58
N ARG A 177 3.99 -3.16 -26.29
CA ARG A 177 5.38 -2.68 -26.37
C ARG A 177 5.45 -1.50 -27.31
N THR A 178 6.18 -0.46 -26.91
CA THR A 178 6.50 0.69 -27.75
C THR A 178 7.80 0.45 -28.53
N ASP A 179 8.01 1.21 -29.60
CA ASP A 179 9.20 1.08 -30.47
C ASP A 179 10.52 1.40 -29.75
N ASP A 180 10.47 2.23 -28.70
CA ASP A 180 11.60 2.57 -27.82
C ASP A 180 11.84 1.51 -26.71
N GLY A 181 11.10 0.40 -26.73
CA GLY A 181 11.24 -0.72 -25.79
C GLY A 181 10.49 -0.55 -24.47
N GLY A 182 9.72 0.53 -24.32
CA GLY A 182 8.81 0.77 -23.21
C GLY A 182 7.49 -0.02 -23.29
N TRP A 183 6.53 0.41 -22.47
CA TRP A 183 5.20 -0.18 -22.39
C TRP A 183 4.14 0.91 -22.45
N ARG A 184 3.18 0.78 -23.36
CA ARG A 184 1.95 1.59 -23.38
C ARG A 184 0.83 0.82 -22.68
N LEU A 185 0.12 1.50 -21.78
CA LEU A 185 -1.05 0.95 -21.10
C LEU A 185 -2.32 1.43 -21.78
N LEU A 186 -3.32 0.54 -21.92
CA LEU A 186 -4.57 0.85 -22.60
C LEU A 186 -5.78 0.62 -21.70
N ALA A 187 -6.78 1.49 -21.83
CA ALA A 187 -8.10 1.32 -21.26
C ALA A 187 -8.99 0.44 -22.15
N LYS A 188 -10.19 0.12 -21.65
CA LYS A 188 -11.13 -0.79 -22.32
C LYS A 188 -11.55 -0.32 -23.71
N ASP A 189 -11.64 0.99 -23.92
CA ASP A 189 -11.99 1.61 -25.20
C ASP A 189 -10.78 1.74 -26.16
N GLY A 190 -9.62 1.23 -25.77
CA GLY A 190 -8.36 1.36 -26.52
C GLY A 190 -7.67 2.69 -26.33
N SER A 191 -8.19 3.60 -25.51
CA SER A 191 -7.50 4.86 -25.21
C SER A 191 -6.22 4.61 -24.42
N SER A 192 -5.18 5.39 -24.73
CA SER A 192 -3.91 5.30 -24.01
C SER A 192 -4.03 5.88 -22.60
N LEU A 193 -3.56 5.09 -21.64
CA LEU A 193 -3.40 5.48 -20.24
C LEU A 193 -1.97 5.97 -19.94
N GLY A 194 -1.09 6.02 -20.96
CA GLY A 194 0.28 6.49 -20.82
C GLY A 194 1.32 5.42 -21.15
N GLU A 195 2.57 5.87 -21.16
CA GLU A 195 3.80 5.10 -21.44
C GLU A 195 4.82 5.27 -20.30
#